data_AF-A0A0S6XPG2-F1
#
_entry.id   AF-A0A0S6XPG2-F1
#
_cell.length_a   1.000
_cell.length_b   1.000
_cell.length_c   1.000
_cell.angle_alpha   90.00
_cell.angle_beta   90.00
_cell.angle_gamma   90.00
#
_symmetry.space_group_name_H-M   'P 1'
#
loop_
_entity.id
_entity.type
_entity.pdbx_description
1 polymer ?
#
loop_
_entity_poly.entity_id
_entity_poly.type
_entity_poly.pdbx_seq_one_letter_code
_entity_poly.pdbx_strand_id
1 'polypeptide(L)'
;MAAPNGMQPGGGAPFGAGGLVMPPAGYYHDMQYVSSLVEELSGILQHNRERWDDLQAGLARAQIRPQRQEHGDTNGTANDPATAEETVAELSNKLVEAQRKIEALEVAHVEQSELVTAYAHGIHDTADRLRNYVYEQTQATNAIHAHYNALLATSRNETLQAQLTHQAWQASVARVAEGVRLAYAEESDHSLPYRKRIAALKEENRLLRAKAGWDPPSDSEEDEGYEEGAEQQLKAKR
;
A
#
# COMPACT_ATOMS: atom_id res chain seq x y z
N MET A 1 43.68 -16.53 0.09
CA MET A 1 42.85 -17.50 -0.65
C MET A 1 41.60 -16.78 -1.09
N ALA A 2 41.52 -16.45 -2.37
CA ALA A 2 40.37 -15.80 -2.99
C ALA A 2 39.44 -16.89 -3.53
N ALA A 3 38.15 -16.79 -3.23
CA ALA A 3 37.11 -17.59 -3.85
C ALA A 3 36.10 -16.65 -4.54
N PRO A 4 35.54 -17.05 -5.67
CA PRO A 4 35.26 -16.16 -6.80
C PRO A 4 33.75 -15.90 -7.00
N ASN A 5 33.50 -14.82 -7.73
CA ASN A 5 32.22 -14.41 -8.29
C ASN A 5 31.53 -15.58 -9.02
N GLY A 6 30.33 -15.93 -8.57
CA GLY A 6 29.41 -16.82 -9.28
C GLY A 6 28.69 -16.05 -10.39
N MET A 7 29.24 -16.14 -11.60
CA MET A 7 28.54 -15.82 -12.85
C MET A 7 27.72 -17.05 -13.26
N GLN A 8 26.39 -16.98 -13.19
CA GLN A 8 25.51 -17.96 -13.83
C GLN A 8 25.01 -17.37 -15.16
N PRO A 9 25.18 -18.08 -16.29
CA PRO A 9 24.70 -17.68 -17.61
C PRO A 9 23.31 -18.25 -17.87
N GLY A 10 22.50 -17.53 -18.64
CA GLY A 10 21.37 -18.14 -19.36
C GLY A 10 20.09 -17.32 -19.31
N GLY A 11 19.63 -16.91 -20.49
CA GLY A 11 18.26 -16.42 -20.68
C GLY A 11 18.18 -15.14 -21.50
N GLY A 12 18.62 -15.19 -22.75
CA GLY A 12 18.26 -14.16 -23.72
C GLY A 12 16.75 -14.20 -23.98
N ALA A 13 16.09 -13.08 -23.74
CA ALA A 13 14.79 -12.73 -24.32
C ALA A 13 14.75 -11.21 -24.53
N PRO A 14 14.06 -10.74 -25.59
CA PRO A 14 14.46 -9.57 -26.36
C PRO A 14 14.10 -8.27 -25.64
N PHE A 15 15.11 -7.43 -25.41
CA PHE A 15 14.92 -6.04 -25.05
C PHE A 15 14.40 -5.27 -26.27
N GLY A 16 13.08 -5.20 -26.40
CA GLY A 16 12.40 -4.17 -27.17
C GLY A 16 12.44 -2.86 -26.39
N ALA A 17 13.03 -1.83 -26.99
CA ALA A 17 13.13 -0.49 -26.45
C ALA A 17 11.73 0.13 -26.19
N GLY A 18 11.44 0.48 -24.94
CA GLY A 18 10.24 1.24 -24.58
C GLY A 18 9.83 1.04 -23.12
N GLY A 19 10.28 1.93 -22.24
CA GLY A 19 9.66 2.17 -20.94
C GLY A 19 9.75 1.03 -19.91
N LEU A 20 10.82 1.01 -19.11
CA LEU A 20 10.84 0.33 -17.82
C LEU A 20 9.89 1.06 -16.84
N VAL A 21 8.60 0.83 -16.97
CA VAL A 21 7.67 0.93 -15.85
C VAL A 21 7.50 -0.51 -15.36
N MET A 22 8.33 -0.93 -14.40
CA MET A 22 8.01 -2.15 -13.66
C MET A 22 6.64 -1.89 -12.99
N PRO A 23 5.62 -2.75 -13.22
CA PRO A 23 4.31 -2.53 -12.61
C PRO A 23 4.47 -2.45 -11.09
N PRO A 24 3.76 -1.52 -10.40
CA PRO A 24 3.84 -1.38 -8.96
C PRO A 24 3.64 -2.73 -8.28
N ALA A 25 4.49 -3.07 -7.30
CA ALA A 25 4.36 -4.30 -6.54
C ALA A 25 2.93 -4.37 -5.94
N GLY A 26 2.15 -5.38 -6.36
CA GLY A 26 0.73 -5.51 -6.06
C GLY A 26 -0.17 -5.60 -7.30
N TYR A 27 0.26 -5.08 -8.46
CA TYR A 27 -0.53 -5.13 -9.70
C TYR A 27 -0.86 -6.56 -10.15
N TYR A 28 0.10 -7.48 -10.04
CA TYR A 28 -0.13 -8.89 -10.40
C TYR A 28 -1.06 -9.61 -9.41
N HIS A 29 -1.02 -9.25 -8.13
CA HIS A 29 -1.91 -9.82 -7.12
C HIS A 29 -3.34 -9.31 -7.32
N ASP A 30 -3.51 -8.03 -7.61
CA ASP A 30 -4.82 -7.44 -7.92
C ASP A 30 -5.40 -8.03 -9.22
N MET A 31 -4.59 -8.22 -10.26
CA MET A 31 -5.04 -8.89 -11.48
C MET A 31 -5.46 -10.35 -11.25
N GLN A 32 -4.75 -11.09 -10.40
CA GLN A 32 -5.16 -12.43 -10.01
C GLN A 32 -6.49 -12.42 -9.21
N TYR A 33 -6.65 -11.46 -8.29
CA TYR A 33 -7.88 -11.29 -7.53
C TYR A 33 -9.08 -10.94 -8.42
N VAL A 34 -8.93 -9.95 -9.31
CA VAL A 34 -9.96 -9.57 -10.28
C VAL A 34 -10.31 -10.74 -11.20
N SER A 35 -9.32 -11.51 -11.68
CA SER A 35 -9.59 -12.69 -12.50
C SER A 35 -10.42 -13.74 -11.76
N SER A 36 -10.09 -14.01 -10.49
CA SER A 36 -10.85 -14.96 -9.66
C SER A 36 -12.28 -14.48 -9.41
N LEU A 37 -12.48 -13.18 -9.19
CA LEU A 37 -13.81 -12.59 -8.98
C LEU A 37 -14.66 -12.66 -10.26
N VAL A 38 -14.06 -12.44 -11.43
CA VAL A 38 -14.76 -12.57 -12.72
C VAL A 38 -15.17 -14.02 -12.99
N GLU A 39 -14.30 -14.98 -12.67
CA GLU A 39 -14.64 -16.41 -12.77
C GLU A 39 -15.78 -16.78 -11.82
N GLU A 40 -15.77 -16.29 -10.58
CA GLU A 40 -16.85 -16.49 -9.61
C GLU A 40 -18.17 -15.87 -10.08
N LEU A 41 -18.14 -14.61 -10.56
CA LEU A 41 -19.34 -13.95 -11.09
C LEU A 41 -19.90 -14.69 -12.30
N SER A 42 -19.02 -15.18 -13.18
CA SER A 42 -19.40 -15.99 -14.35
C SER A 42 -20.07 -17.30 -13.92
N GLY A 43 -19.54 -17.97 -12.90
CA GLY A 43 -20.16 -19.15 -12.30
C GLY A 43 -21.55 -18.86 -11.72
N ILE A 44 -21.71 -17.74 -11.01
CA ILE A 44 -23.01 -17.32 -10.44
C ILE A 44 -24.01 -16.98 -11.55
N LEU A 45 -23.58 -16.30 -12.62
CA LEU A 45 -24.44 -15.99 -13.76
C LEU A 45 -24.88 -17.24 -14.52
N GLN A 46 -23.98 -18.19 -14.70
CA GLN A 46 -24.30 -19.48 -15.31
C GLN A 46 -25.31 -20.27 -14.45
N HIS A 47 -25.08 -20.34 -13.14
CA HIS A 47 -25.99 -20.98 -12.18
C HIS A 47 -27.37 -20.32 -12.16
N ASN A 48 -27.43 -18.98 -12.24
CA ASN A 48 -28.70 -18.26 -12.35
C ASN A 48 -29.43 -18.61 -13.64
N ARG A 49 -28.72 -18.72 -14.77
CA ARG A 49 -29.31 -19.11 -16.05
C ARG A 49 -29.87 -20.54 -16.01
N GLU A 50 -29.12 -21.47 -15.43
CA GLU A 50 -29.58 -22.85 -15.22
C GLU A 50 -30.84 -22.91 -14.35
N ARG A 51 -30.88 -22.14 -13.26
CA ARG A 51 -32.09 -21.99 -12.43
C ARG A 51 -33.28 -21.39 -13.19
N TRP A 52 -33.04 -20.41 -14.06
CA TRP A 52 -34.10 -19.83 -14.90
C TRP A 52 -34.64 -20.84 -15.91
N ASP A 53 -33.77 -21.64 -16.53
CA ASP A 53 -34.18 -22.70 -17.44
C ASP A 53 -34.97 -23.80 -16.70
N ASP A 54 -34.58 -24.17 -15.48
CA ASP A 54 -35.31 -25.09 -14.63
C ASP A 54 -36.67 -24.54 -14.19
N LEU A 55 -36.75 -23.26 -13.83
CA LEU A 55 -38.01 -22.58 -13.49
C LEU A 55 -38.93 -22.50 -14.71
N GLN A 56 -38.40 -22.21 -15.90
CA GLN A 56 -39.17 -22.19 -17.13
C GLN A 56 -39.67 -23.59 -17.50
N ALA A 57 -38.85 -24.63 -17.32
CA ALA A 57 -39.25 -26.02 -17.50
C ALA A 57 -40.30 -26.45 -16.45
N GLY A 58 -40.19 -25.98 -15.20
CA GLY A 58 -41.17 -26.19 -14.14
C GLY A 58 -42.50 -25.49 -14.43
N LEU A 59 -42.45 -24.25 -14.92
CA LEU A 59 -43.61 -23.47 -15.33
C LEU A 59 -44.31 -24.11 -16.53
N ALA A 60 -43.57 -24.55 -17.55
CA ALA A 60 -44.13 -25.26 -18.69
C ALA A 60 -44.83 -26.56 -18.27
N ARG A 61 -44.25 -27.32 -17.32
CA ARG A 61 -44.90 -28.52 -16.74
C ARG A 61 -46.15 -28.17 -15.93
N ALA A 62 -46.12 -27.09 -15.15
CA ALA A 62 -47.26 -26.60 -14.38
C ALA A 62 -48.39 -26.10 -15.31
N GLN A 63 -48.05 -25.47 -16.42
CA GLN A 63 -48.99 -24.95 -17.42
C GLN A 63 -49.61 -26.06 -18.28
N ILE A 64 -48.90 -27.19 -18.49
CA ILE A 64 -49.45 -28.42 -19.09
C ILE A 64 -50.31 -29.20 -18.06
N ARG A 65 -50.25 -28.86 -16.77
CA ARG A 65 -50.96 -29.52 -15.66
C ARG A 65 -52.04 -28.64 -15.00
N PRO A 66 -52.93 -28.00 -15.77
CA PRO A 66 -54.32 -27.96 -15.32
C PRO A 66 -55.30 -27.86 -16.51
N GLN A 67 -55.70 -29.00 -17.10
CA GLN A 67 -56.98 -29.17 -17.83
C GLN A 67 -57.34 -30.65 -18.11
N ARG A 68 -56.63 -31.64 -17.55
CA ARG A 68 -56.86 -33.07 -17.85
C ARG A 68 -57.41 -33.91 -16.70
N GLN A 69 -57.88 -33.26 -15.64
CA GLN A 69 -58.46 -33.93 -14.47
C GLN A 69 -59.82 -33.34 -14.05
N GLU A 70 -60.65 -32.86 -14.99
CA GLU A 70 -62.09 -32.60 -14.74
C GLU A 70 -62.92 -32.83 -16.03
N HIS A 71 -62.79 -33.98 -16.67
CA HIS A 71 -63.83 -34.44 -17.59
C HIS A 71 -63.74 -35.96 -17.82
N GLY A 72 -64.22 -36.71 -16.82
CA GLY A 72 -64.57 -38.11 -16.94
C GLY A 72 -66.09 -38.25 -16.85
N ASP A 73 -66.67 -38.68 -17.97
CA ASP A 73 -67.96 -39.36 -18.13
C ASP A 73 -69.28 -38.63 -17.81
N THR A 74 -70.07 -38.33 -18.84
CA THR A 74 -71.19 -39.22 -19.26
C THR A 74 -71.77 -38.78 -20.61
N ASN A 75 -72.07 -39.78 -21.43
CA ASN A 75 -72.55 -39.70 -22.81
C ASN A 75 -74.07 -39.99 -22.80
N GLY A 76 -74.92 -39.18 -23.44
CA GLY A 76 -76.34 -39.49 -23.56
C GLY A 76 -77.26 -38.32 -23.95
N THR A 77 -77.66 -38.32 -25.22
CA THR A 77 -78.87 -37.71 -25.82
C THR A 77 -79.94 -37.14 -24.88
N ALA A 78 -80.36 -35.89 -25.12
CA ALA A 78 -81.71 -35.50 -25.54
C ALA A 78 -81.92 -33.99 -25.39
N ASN A 79 -82.69 -33.42 -26.30
CA ASN A 79 -83.23 -32.06 -26.23
C ASN A 79 -83.87 -31.75 -24.88
N ASP A 80 -83.58 -30.57 -24.32
CA ASP A 80 -84.57 -29.78 -23.59
C ASP A 80 -84.15 -28.29 -23.52
N PRO A 81 -84.92 -27.35 -24.11
CA PRO A 81 -84.80 -25.93 -23.82
C PRO A 81 -85.70 -25.61 -22.62
N ALA A 82 -85.31 -26.08 -21.45
CA ALA A 82 -85.89 -25.65 -20.20
C ALA A 82 -84.74 -25.15 -19.34
N THR A 83 -84.67 -23.84 -19.14
CA THR A 83 -84.12 -23.23 -17.94
C THR A 83 -84.58 -24.05 -16.74
N ALA A 84 -83.76 -24.99 -16.29
CA ALA A 84 -83.95 -25.65 -15.01
C ALA A 84 -83.97 -24.51 -13.99
N GLU A 85 -85.14 -24.28 -13.40
CA GLU A 85 -85.28 -23.42 -12.25
C GLU A 85 -84.39 -24.04 -11.17
N GLU A 86 -83.16 -23.57 -11.11
CA GLU A 86 -82.14 -23.98 -10.16
C GLU A 86 -82.79 -23.89 -8.79
N THR A 87 -82.94 -25.05 -8.13
CA THR A 87 -83.79 -25.10 -6.93
C THR A 87 -83.21 -24.15 -5.89
N VAL A 88 -84.06 -23.48 -5.11
CA VAL A 88 -83.62 -22.49 -4.10
C VAL A 88 -82.54 -23.09 -3.17
N ALA A 89 -82.59 -24.41 -2.93
CA ALA A 89 -81.57 -25.15 -2.18
C ALA A 89 -80.20 -25.20 -2.88
N GLU A 90 -80.14 -25.47 -4.19
CA GLU A 90 -78.90 -25.48 -4.97
C GLU A 90 -78.26 -24.09 -5.04
N LEU A 91 -79.07 -23.05 -5.26
CA LEU A 91 -78.60 -21.66 -5.21
C LEU A 91 -78.06 -21.28 -3.82
N SER A 92 -78.73 -21.73 -2.75
CA SER A 92 -78.26 -21.49 -1.39
C SER A 92 -76.93 -22.21 -1.09
N ASN A 93 -76.74 -23.43 -1.59
CA ASN A 93 -75.49 -24.18 -1.44
C ASN A 93 -74.35 -23.50 -2.20
N LYS A 94 -74.59 -23.08 -3.45
CA LYS A 94 -73.61 -22.34 -4.25
C LYS A 94 -73.21 -21.02 -3.60
N LEU A 95 -74.17 -20.32 -2.98
CA LEU A 95 -73.92 -19.08 -2.25
C LEU A 95 -73.03 -19.33 -1.03
N VAL A 96 -73.31 -20.38 -0.24
CA VAL A 96 -72.48 -20.76 0.92
C VAL A 96 -71.08 -21.19 0.47
N GLU A 97 -70.96 -21.94 -0.63
CA GLU A 97 -69.65 -22.31 -1.19
C GLU A 97 -68.86 -21.10 -1.70
N ALA A 98 -69.53 -20.15 -2.37
CA ALA A 98 -68.90 -18.91 -2.81
C ALA A 98 -68.44 -18.05 -1.63
N GLN A 99 -69.25 -17.94 -0.57
CA GLN A 99 -68.88 -17.24 0.66
C GLN A 99 -67.65 -17.88 1.33
N ARG A 100 -67.61 -19.21 1.45
CA ARG A 100 -66.43 -19.92 1.98
C ARG A 100 -65.18 -19.69 1.15
N LYS A 101 -65.31 -19.65 -0.19
CA LYS A 101 -64.18 -19.35 -1.09
C LYS A 101 -63.70 -17.90 -0.94
N ILE A 102 -64.62 -16.95 -0.77
CA ILE A 102 -64.29 -15.55 -0.52
C ILE A 102 -63.53 -15.43 0.82
N GLU A 103 -64.04 -16.02 1.89
CA GLU A 103 -63.36 -16.03 3.20
C GLU A 103 -61.96 -16.64 3.12
N ALA A 104 -61.79 -17.75 2.40
CA ALA A 104 -60.47 -18.37 2.20
C ALA A 104 -59.50 -17.48 1.40
N LEU A 105 -60.00 -16.80 0.35
CA LEU A 105 -59.20 -15.87 -0.44
C LEU A 105 -58.84 -14.60 0.34
N GLU A 106 -59.73 -14.11 1.19
CA GLU A 106 -59.45 -12.96 2.06
C GLU A 106 -58.32 -13.29 3.06
N VAL A 107 -58.36 -14.47 3.69
CA VAL A 107 -57.28 -14.93 4.57
C VAL A 107 -55.96 -15.05 3.82
N ALA A 108 -55.96 -15.67 2.64
CA ALA A 108 -54.76 -15.80 1.82
C ALA A 108 -54.21 -14.44 1.36
N HIS A 109 -55.09 -13.49 1.05
CA HIS A 109 -54.70 -12.13 0.67
C HIS A 109 -54.04 -11.39 1.85
N VAL A 110 -54.59 -11.53 3.06
CA VAL A 110 -53.98 -10.94 4.27
C VAL A 110 -52.58 -11.52 4.49
N GLU A 111 -52.44 -12.85 4.49
CA GLU A 111 -51.15 -13.53 4.67
C GLU A 111 -50.12 -13.10 3.59
N GLN A 112 -50.56 -13.01 2.33
CA GLN A 112 -49.68 -12.56 1.25
C GLN A 112 -49.28 -11.09 1.40
N SER A 113 -50.19 -10.23 1.88
CA SER A 113 -49.87 -8.83 2.16
C SER A 113 -48.84 -8.69 3.28
N GLU A 114 -48.99 -9.47 4.35
CA GLU A 114 -48.03 -9.53 5.46
C GLU A 114 -46.65 -9.99 4.98
N LEU A 115 -46.62 -11.06 4.17
CA LEU A 115 -45.37 -11.56 3.60
C LEU A 115 -44.67 -10.51 2.73
N VAL A 116 -45.40 -9.79 1.88
CA VAL A 116 -44.85 -8.71 1.05
C VAL A 116 -44.27 -7.59 1.92
N THR A 117 -44.95 -7.19 3.00
CA THR A 117 -44.41 -6.18 3.92
C THR A 117 -43.15 -6.66 4.63
N ALA A 118 -43.11 -7.92 5.08
CA ALA A 118 -41.93 -8.50 5.72
C ALA A 118 -40.73 -8.55 4.76
N TYR A 119 -40.94 -8.93 3.50
CA TYR A 119 -39.89 -8.88 2.47
C TYR A 119 -39.43 -7.45 2.18
N ALA A 120 -40.36 -6.50 2.06
CA ALA A 120 -40.00 -5.10 1.84
C ALA A 120 -39.12 -4.57 2.98
N HIS A 121 -39.46 -4.88 4.22
CA HIS A 121 -38.64 -4.53 5.38
C HIS A 121 -37.28 -5.23 5.38
N GLY A 122 -37.22 -6.52 5.05
CA GLY A 122 -35.96 -7.26 4.98
C GLY A 122 -35.01 -6.73 3.89
N ILE A 123 -35.56 -6.38 2.71
CA ILE A 123 -34.78 -5.77 1.63
C ILE A 123 -34.28 -4.38 2.05
N HIS A 124 -35.10 -3.62 2.76
CA HIS A 124 -34.69 -2.31 3.25
C HIS A 124 -33.54 -2.39 4.27
N ASP A 125 -33.64 -3.26 5.29
CA ASP A 125 -32.59 -3.45 6.28
C ASP A 125 -31.28 -3.96 5.65
N THR A 126 -31.38 -4.91 4.71
CA THR A 126 -30.18 -5.42 4.02
C THR A 126 -29.54 -4.37 3.12
N ALA A 127 -30.34 -3.54 2.43
CA ALA A 127 -29.83 -2.43 1.63
C ALA A 127 -29.11 -1.38 2.48
N ASP A 128 -29.63 -1.05 3.66
CA ASP A 128 -28.99 -0.09 4.57
C ASP A 128 -27.70 -0.64 5.15
N ARG A 129 -27.67 -1.93 5.55
CA ARG A 129 -26.43 -2.60 5.98
C ARG A 129 -25.39 -2.62 4.88
N LEU A 130 -25.79 -2.91 3.63
CA LEU A 130 -24.88 -2.92 2.50
C LEU A 130 -24.32 -1.53 2.22
N ARG A 131 -25.15 -0.48 2.28
CA ARG A 131 -24.70 0.91 2.14
C ARG A 131 -23.67 1.28 3.21
N ASN A 132 -23.95 0.94 4.46
CA ASN A 132 -23.03 1.20 5.58
C ASN A 132 -21.71 0.46 5.39
N TYR A 133 -21.76 -0.82 5.03
CA TYR A 133 -20.57 -1.63 4.79
C TYR A 133 -19.69 -1.05 3.66
N VAL A 134 -20.28 -0.67 2.53
CA VAL A 134 -19.52 -0.07 1.41
C VAL A 134 -18.90 1.26 1.82
N TYR A 135 -19.62 2.06 2.61
CA TYR A 135 -19.10 3.33 3.12
C TYR A 135 -17.91 3.11 4.07
N GLU A 136 -18.05 2.22 5.05
CA GLU A 136 -16.98 1.84 5.99
C GLU A 136 -15.76 1.29 5.26
N GLN A 137 -15.97 0.42 4.27
CA GLN A 137 -14.89 -0.13 3.46
C GLN A 137 -14.14 0.96 2.71
N THR A 138 -14.87 1.89 2.07
CA THR A 138 -14.26 3.02 1.36
C THR A 138 -13.48 3.92 2.31
N GLN A 139 -14.03 4.17 3.50
CA GLN A 139 -13.36 4.94 4.55
C GLN A 139 -12.08 4.25 5.03
N ALA A 140 -12.10 2.94 5.23
CA ALA A 140 -10.93 2.15 5.63
C ALA A 140 -9.83 2.21 4.55
N THR A 141 -10.18 2.02 3.28
CA THR A 141 -9.23 2.15 2.16
C THR A 141 -8.62 3.56 2.11
N ASN A 142 -9.43 4.60 2.24
CA ASN A 142 -8.95 5.99 2.28
C ASN A 142 -8.02 6.25 3.47
N ALA A 143 -8.34 5.71 4.65
CA ALA A 143 -7.51 5.84 5.84
C ALA A 143 -6.14 5.16 5.65
N ILE A 144 -6.12 3.98 5.02
CA ILE A 144 -4.88 3.28 4.67
C ILE A 144 -4.04 4.13 3.71
N HIS A 145 -4.66 4.68 2.66
CA HIS A 145 -3.96 5.51 1.67
C HIS A 145 -3.39 6.79 2.31
N ALA A 146 -4.17 7.45 3.18
CA ALA A 146 -3.74 8.62 3.93
C ALA A 146 -2.56 8.29 4.85
N HIS A 147 -2.61 7.15 5.56
CA HIS A 147 -1.53 6.69 6.41
C HIS A 147 -0.24 6.40 5.62
N TYR A 148 -0.31 5.70 4.50
CA TYR A 148 0.87 5.45 3.66
C TYR A 148 1.46 6.73 3.07
N ASN A 149 0.62 7.68 2.65
CA ASN A 149 1.10 8.98 2.18
C ASN A 149 1.80 9.76 3.29
N ALA A 150 1.28 9.72 4.52
CA ALA A 150 1.93 10.33 5.68
C ALA A 150 3.28 9.66 5.96
N LEU A 151 3.35 8.33 5.96
CA LEU A 151 4.60 7.59 6.19
C LEU A 151 5.66 7.89 5.10
N LEU A 152 5.23 8.00 3.84
CA LEU A 152 6.11 8.35 2.74
C LEU A 152 6.61 9.80 2.84
N ALA A 153 5.75 10.72 3.27
CA ALA A 153 6.16 12.10 3.54
C ALA A 153 7.18 12.17 4.70
N THR A 154 6.97 11.40 5.75
CA THR A 154 7.89 11.31 6.89
C THR A 154 9.25 10.78 6.45
N SER A 155 9.33 9.65 5.72
CA SER A 155 10.62 9.10 5.28
C SER A 155 11.36 10.03 4.30
N ARG A 156 10.63 10.72 3.42
CA ARG A 156 11.20 11.78 2.57
C ARG A 156 11.75 12.94 3.41
N ASN A 157 11.03 13.35 4.46
CA ASN A 157 11.51 14.41 5.34
C ASN A 157 12.74 13.97 6.15
N GLU A 158 12.75 12.75 6.68
CA GLU A 158 13.90 12.19 7.39
C GLU A 158 15.15 12.12 6.52
N THR A 159 15.02 11.66 5.27
CA THR A 159 16.14 11.64 4.32
C THR A 159 16.64 13.04 3.97
N LEU A 160 15.74 14.01 3.75
CA LEU A 160 16.12 15.41 3.54
C LEU A 160 16.83 16.00 4.76
N GLN A 161 16.34 15.74 5.97
CA GLN A 161 16.98 16.17 7.21
C GLN A 161 18.36 15.55 7.40
N ALA A 162 18.54 14.27 7.09
CA ALA A 162 19.84 13.60 7.12
C ALA A 162 20.82 14.24 6.12
N GLN A 163 20.37 14.60 4.92
CA GLN A 163 21.21 15.29 3.94
C GLN A 163 21.58 16.70 4.41
N LEU A 164 20.62 17.47 4.94
CA LEU A 164 20.87 18.82 5.45
C LEU A 164 21.84 18.81 6.64
N THR A 165 21.68 17.87 7.57
CA THR A 165 22.62 17.73 8.71
C THR A 165 24.00 17.31 8.25
N HIS A 166 24.10 16.40 7.27
CA HIS A 166 25.38 16.03 6.68
C HIS A 166 26.06 17.21 5.98
N GLN A 167 25.34 17.99 5.18
CA GLN A 167 25.87 19.19 4.53
C GLN A 167 26.33 20.24 5.55
N ALA A 168 25.54 20.48 6.61
CA ALA A 168 25.91 21.38 7.69
C ALA A 168 27.19 20.91 8.40
N TRP A 169 27.30 19.61 8.65
CA TRP A 169 28.50 19.01 9.23
C TRP A 169 29.72 19.18 8.32
N GLN A 170 29.61 18.85 7.03
CA GLN A 170 30.68 19.04 6.04
C GLN A 170 31.13 20.51 5.97
N ALA A 171 30.19 21.45 5.96
CA ALA A 171 30.50 22.88 5.97
C ALA A 171 31.22 23.30 7.27
N SER A 172 30.81 22.76 8.42
CA SER A 172 31.49 23.04 9.71
C SER A 172 32.92 22.49 9.73
N VAL A 173 33.14 21.28 9.22
CA VAL A 173 34.47 20.67 9.11
C VAL A 173 35.35 21.47 8.16
N ALA A 174 34.83 21.91 7.01
CA ALA A 174 35.57 22.76 6.08
C ALA A 174 36.00 24.09 6.72
N ARG A 175 35.12 24.73 7.51
CA ARG A 175 35.45 25.95 8.26
C ARG A 175 36.54 25.73 9.30
N VAL A 176 36.47 24.62 10.06
CA VAL A 176 37.50 24.28 11.05
C VAL A 176 38.83 23.96 10.37
N ALA A 177 38.81 23.19 9.28
CA ALA A 177 40.02 22.86 8.52
C ALA A 177 40.70 24.12 7.96
N GLU A 178 39.92 25.07 7.45
CA GLU A 178 40.45 26.36 7.00
C GLU A 178 41.01 27.17 8.16
N GLY A 179 40.29 27.25 9.29
CA GLY A 179 40.78 27.91 10.50
C GLY A 179 42.11 27.34 11.00
N VAL A 180 42.27 26.01 10.95
CA VAL A 180 43.54 25.34 11.31
C VAL A 180 44.65 25.70 10.32
N ARG A 181 44.37 25.70 9.01
CA ARG A 181 45.37 26.10 8.00
C ARG A 181 45.81 27.55 8.18
N LEU A 182 44.89 28.46 8.43
CA LEU A 182 45.19 29.86 8.70
C LEU A 182 46.01 30.03 9.97
N ALA A 183 45.68 29.32 11.05
CA ALA A 183 46.46 29.35 12.29
C ALA A 183 47.90 28.84 12.09
N TYR A 184 48.09 27.75 11.33
CA TYR A 184 49.43 27.26 10.97
C TYR A 184 50.21 28.23 10.08
N ALA A 185 49.54 28.86 9.12
CA ALA A 185 50.17 29.88 8.28
C ALA A 185 50.62 31.07 9.14
N GLU A 186 49.77 31.54 10.05
CA GLU A 186 50.08 32.63 10.96
C GLU A 186 51.25 32.28 11.91
N GLU A 187 51.26 31.08 12.50
CA GLU A 187 52.39 30.60 13.30
C GLU A 187 53.68 30.53 12.49
N SER A 188 53.61 30.06 11.24
CA SER A 188 54.76 30.03 10.35
C SER A 188 55.27 31.44 10.05
N ASP A 189 54.39 32.40 9.76
CA ASP A 189 54.75 33.79 9.50
C ASP A 189 55.36 34.47 10.74
N HIS A 190 54.83 34.21 11.94
CA HIS A 190 55.39 34.72 13.20
C HIS A 190 56.74 34.07 13.55
N SER A 191 56.94 32.78 13.26
CA SER A 191 58.18 32.06 13.61
C SER A 191 59.32 32.28 12.61
N LEU A 192 59.02 32.50 11.32
CA LEU A 192 59.99 32.75 10.25
C LEU A 192 61.02 33.87 10.53
N PRO A 193 60.67 35.07 11.04
CA PRO A 193 61.64 36.12 11.32
C PRO A 193 62.63 35.72 12.42
N TYR A 194 62.15 35.04 13.47
CA TYR A 194 63.02 34.52 14.53
C TYR A 194 63.95 33.43 14.00
N ARG A 195 63.45 32.49 13.19
CA ARG A 195 64.29 31.45 12.56
C ARG A 195 65.36 32.05 11.65
N LYS A 196 65.01 33.06 10.83
CA LYS A 196 65.97 33.79 10.00
C LYS A 196 67.01 34.54 10.83
N ARG A 197 66.60 35.18 11.92
CA ARG A 197 67.52 35.90 12.81
C ARG A 197 68.49 34.95 13.50
N ILE A 198 68.01 33.80 13.98
CA ILE A 198 68.85 32.76 14.58
C ILE A 198 69.86 32.23 13.56
N ALA A 199 69.43 31.92 12.32
CA ALA A 199 70.32 31.47 11.26
C ALA A 199 71.42 32.51 10.93
N ALA A 200 71.04 33.78 10.77
CA ALA A 200 72.01 34.86 10.53
C ALA A 200 73.01 35.03 11.68
N LEU A 201 72.54 34.92 12.94
CA LEU A 201 73.40 34.96 14.11
C LEU A 201 74.33 33.74 14.20
N LYS A 202 73.86 32.53 13.85
CA LYS A 202 74.68 31.32 13.75
C LYS A 202 75.80 31.52 12.71
N GLU A 203 75.47 32.05 11.53
CA GLU A 203 76.46 32.35 10.47
C GLU A 203 77.48 33.41 10.89
N GLU A 204 77.03 34.50 11.53
CA GLU A 204 77.91 35.54 12.06
C GLU A 204 78.86 34.97 13.12
N ASN A 205 78.34 34.16 14.06
CA ASN A 205 79.15 33.52 15.09
C ASN A 205 80.21 32.60 14.47
N ARG A 206 79.83 31.81 13.45
CA ARG A 206 80.75 30.96 12.68
C ARG A 206 81.88 31.78 12.05
N LEU A 207 81.56 32.90 11.40
CA LEU A 207 82.55 33.78 10.78
C LEU A 207 83.46 34.47 11.80
N LEU A 208 82.91 34.90 12.94
CA LEU A 208 83.67 35.54 14.01
C LEU A 208 84.63 34.56 14.68
N ARG A 209 84.19 33.32 14.95
CA ARG A 209 85.07 32.25 15.47
C ARG A 209 86.18 31.91 14.50
N ALA A 210 85.88 31.79 13.21
CA ALA A 210 86.89 31.58 12.17
C ALA A 210 87.94 32.71 12.15
N LYS A 211 87.53 33.97 12.34
CA LYS A 211 88.46 35.11 12.45
C LYS A 211 89.27 35.12 13.75
N ALA A 212 88.71 34.60 14.84
CA ALA A 212 89.40 34.47 16.12
C ALA A 212 90.34 33.25 16.19
N GLY A 213 90.36 32.40 15.17
CA GLY A 213 91.16 31.17 15.12
C GLY A 213 90.61 30.04 16.01
N TRP A 214 89.31 30.08 16.32
CA TRP A 214 88.62 29.00 17.04
C TRP A 214 87.98 28.04 16.04
N ASP A 215 88.02 26.73 16.34
CA ASP A 215 87.44 25.72 15.45
C ASP A 215 85.93 25.99 15.24
N PRO A 216 85.42 25.82 14.01
CA PRO A 216 83.99 25.96 13.75
C PRO A 216 83.21 24.92 14.55
N PRO A 217 82.13 25.30 15.26
CA PRO A 217 81.26 24.30 15.88
C PRO A 217 80.66 23.40 14.79
N SER A 218 80.57 22.09 15.05
CA SER A 218 79.82 21.19 14.19
C SER A 218 78.35 21.56 14.28
N ASP A 219 77.68 21.73 13.13
CA ASP A 219 76.24 22.05 13.06
C ASP A 219 75.37 21.02 13.83
N SER A 220 75.93 19.86 14.19
CA SER A 220 75.28 18.79 14.97
C SER A 220 75.27 18.97 16.49
N GLU A 221 76.20 19.70 17.10
CA GLU A 221 76.33 19.74 18.58
C GLU A 221 75.47 20.84 19.25
N GLU A 222 75.15 21.92 18.53
CA GLU A 222 74.31 22.99 19.10
C GLU A 222 72.81 22.66 19.03
N ASP A 223 72.30 21.97 18.00
CA ASP A 223 70.86 21.65 17.89
C ASP A 223 70.39 20.58 18.90
N GLU A 224 71.24 19.61 19.26
CA GLU A 224 70.90 18.58 20.28
C GLU A 224 70.72 19.20 21.68
N GLY A 225 71.46 20.25 22.03
CA GLY A 225 71.37 20.91 23.34
C GLY A 225 70.10 21.75 23.54
N TYR A 226 69.51 22.28 22.46
CA TYR A 226 68.25 23.04 22.55
C TYR A 226 67.01 22.13 22.60
N GLU A 227 67.02 20.99 21.92
CA GLU A 227 65.92 20.01 21.97
C GLU A 227 65.82 19.33 23.34
N GLU A 228 66.94 18.91 23.95
CA GLU A 228 66.93 18.33 25.29
C GLU A 228 66.42 19.30 26.37
N GLY A 229 66.78 20.59 26.27
CA GLY A 229 66.30 21.62 27.19
C GLY A 229 64.80 21.93 27.05
N ALA A 230 64.28 21.92 25.83
CA ALA A 230 62.85 22.13 25.56
C ALA A 230 61.98 20.95 26.03
N GLU A 231 62.45 19.71 25.81
CA GLU A 231 61.76 18.51 26.31
C GLU A 231 61.69 18.45 27.84
N GLN A 232 62.77 18.84 28.53
CA GLN A 232 62.80 18.88 30.00
C GLN A 232 61.81 19.92 30.57
N GLN A 233 61.66 21.08 29.91
CA GLN A 233 60.70 22.12 30.34
C GLN A 233 59.25 21.73 30.06
N LEU A 234 58.97 21.00 28.98
CA LEU A 234 57.63 20.45 28.67
C LEU A 234 57.23 19.34 29.65
N LYS A 235 58.17 18.48 30.06
CA LYS A 235 57.94 17.46 31.10
C LYS A 235 57.73 18.06 32.49
N ALA A 236 58.32 19.23 32.80
CA ALA A 236 58.14 19.91 34.08
C ALA A 236 56.82 20.69 34.22
N LYS A 237 56.10 20.93 33.10
CA LYS A 237 54.81 21.65 33.06
C LYS A 237 53.59 20.74 32.93
N ARG A 238 53.78 19.43 32.85
CA ARG A 238 52.73 18.41 32.80
C ARG A 238 52.54 17.80 34.18
#